data_AF-A0A5C6YMM6-F1
#
_entry.id   AF-A0A5C6YMM6-F1
#
_cell.length_a   1.000
_cell.length_b   1.000
_cell.length_c   1.000
_cell.angle_alpha   90.00
_cell.angle_beta   90.00
_cell.angle_gamma   90.00
#
_symmetry.space_group_name_H-M   'P 1'
#
loop_
_entity.id
_entity.type
_entity.pdbx_description
1 polymer ?
#
loop_
_entity_poly.entity_id
_entity_poly.type
_entity_poly.pdbx_seq_one_letter_code
_entity_poly.pdbx_strand_id
1 'polypeptide(L)'
;MKNIVLFFALIITTIVFAQNDETFVDSLVAQKMAELELQQNPEYFFRKDYCVGNIQLFNLPDGSLCASRSTYYSVYLFWKEDDEVLKLQKFDNCGSFMPLKIVRNKTLIKLLNEEQALKSETVKKYEGEKVDDNAFGNMSVQSCHKEYKFVFEGKAFEKSFREFDLTNDSKYRNVNADHNNSLKLIKLDNEVSELLKNLEKNGKFFRED
;
A
#
# COMPACT_ATOMS: atom_id res chain seq x y z
N MET A 1 0.18 46.78 -22.81
CA MET A 1 1.05 45.66 -22.39
C MET A 1 0.91 45.28 -20.92
N LYS A 2 0.78 46.24 -19.98
CA LYS A 2 0.65 45.96 -18.53
C LYS A 2 -0.58 45.08 -18.16
N ASN A 3 -1.69 45.24 -18.88
CA ASN A 3 -2.92 44.47 -18.62
C ASN A 3 -2.87 43.02 -19.15
N ILE A 4 -1.99 42.72 -20.13
CA ILE A 4 -1.83 41.37 -20.69
C ILE A 4 -0.95 40.51 -19.78
N VAL A 5 0.08 41.10 -19.17
CA VAL A 5 0.95 40.44 -18.18
C VAL A 5 0.16 40.04 -16.93
N LEU A 6 -0.80 40.88 -16.51
CA LEU A 6 -1.68 40.58 -15.37
C LEU A 6 -2.63 39.41 -15.66
N PHE A 7 -3.11 39.28 -16.90
CA PHE A 7 -3.94 38.15 -17.32
C PHE A 7 -3.15 36.83 -17.37
N PHE A 8 -1.91 36.86 -17.87
CA PHE A 8 -1.04 35.68 -17.87
C PHE A 8 -0.64 35.24 -16.45
N ALA A 9 -0.39 36.17 -15.53
CA ALA A 9 -0.11 35.84 -14.14
C ALA A 9 -1.31 35.17 -13.44
N LEU A 10 -2.54 35.57 -13.77
CA LEU A 10 -3.77 35.01 -13.19
C LEU A 10 -4.07 33.59 -13.69
N ILE A 11 -3.73 33.28 -14.95
CA ILE A 11 -3.93 31.95 -15.55
C ILE A 11 -2.94 30.93 -14.99
N ILE A 12 -1.71 31.35 -14.63
CA ILE A 12 -0.70 30.44 -14.05
C ILE A 12 -1.05 30.02 -12.62
N THR A 13 -1.76 30.87 -11.87
CA THR A 13 -2.17 30.55 -10.48
C THR A 13 -3.41 29.66 -10.38
N THR A 14 -4.19 29.50 -11.45
CA THR A 14 -5.42 28.67 -11.43
C THR A 14 -5.18 27.22 -11.83
N ILE A 15 -3.97 26.86 -12.29
CA ILE A 15 -3.62 25.48 -12.62
C ILE A 15 -2.71 24.92 -11.51
N VAL A 16 -3.20 24.96 -10.28
CA VAL A 16 -2.63 24.12 -9.22
C VAL A 16 -3.28 22.76 -9.36
N PHE A 17 -2.71 21.91 -10.21
CA PHE A 17 -3.00 20.48 -10.10
C PHE A 17 -2.56 20.06 -8.69
N ALA A 18 -3.50 19.66 -7.83
CA ALA A 18 -3.19 19.03 -6.57
C ALA A 18 -2.52 17.68 -6.88
N GLN A 19 -1.20 17.70 -7.11
CA GLN A 19 -0.39 16.50 -7.21
C GLN A 19 -0.11 16.05 -5.79
N ASN A 20 -0.93 15.15 -5.28
CA ASN A 20 -0.81 14.64 -3.94
C ASN A 20 0.31 13.60 -3.90
N ASP A 21 1.23 13.76 -2.95
CA ASP A 21 2.35 12.85 -2.70
C ASP A 21 2.07 11.92 -1.51
N GLU A 22 3.08 11.17 -1.09
CA GLU A 22 3.01 10.25 0.05
C GLU A 22 2.50 10.94 1.32
N THR A 23 2.94 12.17 1.60
CA THR A 23 2.57 12.90 2.81
C THR A 23 1.08 13.19 2.87
N PHE A 24 0.44 13.46 1.72
CA PHE A 24 -1.01 13.59 1.67
C PHE A 24 -1.70 12.28 2.10
N VAL A 25 -1.28 11.14 1.54
CA VAL A 25 -1.88 9.83 1.87
C VAL A 25 -1.63 9.48 3.34
N ASP A 26 -0.41 9.67 3.82
CA ASP A 26 -0.04 9.43 5.23
C ASP A 26 -0.88 10.27 6.18
N SER A 27 -1.23 11.52 5.81
CA SER A 27 -2.09 12.37 6.64
C SER A 27 -3.52 11.82 6.77
N LEU A 28 -4.10 11.29 5.70
CA LEU A 28 -5.42 10.66 5.71
C LEU A 28 -5.44 9.40 6.57
N VAL A 29 -4.41 8.56 6.40
CA VAL A 29 -4.25 7.33 7.17
C VAL A 29 -4.01 7.64 8.65
N ALA A 30 -3.20 8.64 8.96
CA ALA A 30 -2.94 9.09 10.33
C ALA A 30 -4.21 9.61 11.01
N GLN A 31 -5.02 10.40 10.31
CA GLN A 31 -6.32 10.83 10.82
C GLN A 31 -7.19 9.62 11.14
N LYS A 32 -7.27 8.63 10.25
CA LYS A 32 -8.08 7.44 10.50
C LYS A 32 -7.55 6.59 11.66
N MET A 33 -6.24 6.43 11.78
CA MET A 33 -5.62 5.74 12.91
C MET A 33 -5.93 6.45 14.23
N ALA A 34 -5.86 7.78 14.27
CA ALA A 34 -6.20 8.56 15.46
C ALA A 34 -7.67 8.33 15.88
N GLU A 35 -8.61 8.24 14.94
CA GLU A 35 -10.01 7.88 15.24
C GLU A 35 -10.14 6.49 15.85
N LEU A 36 -9.39 5.50 15.34
CA LEU A 36 -9.40 4.14 15.87
C LEU A 36 -8.78 4.08 17.28
N GLU A 37 -7.74 4.86 17.53
CA GLU A 37 -7.04 4.91 18.81
C GLU A 37 -7.88 5.52 19.95
N LEU A 38 -9.00 6.19 19.63
CA LEU A 38 -10.00 6.61 20.61
C LEU A 38 -10.84 5.43 21.15
N GLN A 39 -10.81 4.27 20.48
CA GLN A 39 -11.56 3.08 20.89
C GLN A 39 -10.83 2.31 22.00
N GLN A 40 -11.57 1.53 22.78
CA GLN A 40 -10.99 0.67 23.80
C GLN A 40 -10.30 -0.53 23.14
N ASN A 41 -8.98 -0.66 23.32
CA ASN A 41 -8.14 -1.73 22.76
C ASN A 41 -8.18 -1.82 21.22
N PRO A 42 -7.67 -0.81 20.49
CA PRO A 42 -7.68 -0.83 19.04
C PRO A 42 -6.80 -1.97 18.50
N GLU A 43 -7.40 -2.81 17.65
CA GLU A 43 -6.69 -3.81 16.85
C GLU A 43 -6.84 -3.46 15.38
N TYR A 44 -5.74 -3.07 14.74
CA TYR A 44 -5.72 -2.71 13.34
C TYR A 44 -4.37 -3.00 12.70
N PHE A 45 -4.34 -3.13 11.38
CA PHE A 45 -3.13 -3.12 10.61
C PHE A 45 -3.36 -2.43 9.28
N PHE A 46 -2.33 -1.88 8.67
CA PHE A 46 -2.42 -1.42 7.29
C PHE A 46 -1.37 -2.07 6.41
N ARG A 47 -1.66 -2.07 5.12
CA ARG A 47 -0.69 -2.32 4.06
C ARG A 47 -0.63 -1.12 3.12
N LYS A 48 0.55 -0.54 2.93
CA LYS A 48 0.85 0.48 1.93
C LYS A 48 1.58 -0.16 0.77
N ASP A 49 1.04 0.00 -0.43
CA ASP A 49 1.58 -0.49 -1.69
C ASP A 49 2.03 0.71 -2.54
N TYR A 50 3.24 0.63 -3.11
CA TYR A 50 3.71 1.62 -4.08
C TYR A 50 4.79 1.03 -5.00
N CYS A 51 4.88 1.54 -6.22
CA CYS A 51 6.00 1.26 -7.12
C CYS A 51 6.66 2.58 -7.52
N VAL A 52 7.95 2.73 -7.23
CA VAL A 52 8.65 4.01 -7.45
C VAL A 52 8.54 4.42 -8.92
N GLY A 53 8.07 5.65 -9.15
CA GLY A 53 7.89 6.22 -10.49
C GLY A 53 6.58 5.83 -11.19
N ASN A 54 5.70 5.07 -10.53
CA ASN A 54 4.38 4.76 -11.07
C ASN A 54 3.43 5.95 -10.83
N ILE A 55 3.06 6.67 -11.88
CA ILE A 55 2.08 7.78 -11.79
C ILE A 55 0.72 7.28 -12.24
N GLN A 56 -0.33 7.57 -11.46
CA GLN A 56 -1.72 7.23 -11.78
C GLN A 56 -2.55 8.51 -11.94
N LEU A 57 -3.53 8.47 -12.85
CA LEU A 57 -4.49 9.54 -13.11
C LEU A 57 -5.91 8.98 -12.97
N PHE A 58 -6.76 9.66 -12.22
CA PHE A 58 -8.13 9.26 -11.94
C PHE A 58 -9.11 10.38 -12.28
N ASN A 59 -10.28 10.00 -12.79
CA ASN A 59 -11.46 10.86 -12.79
C ASN A 59 -12.18 10.69 -11.44
N LEU A 60 -12.40 11.79 -10.73
CA LEU A 60 -13.13 11.80 -9.47
C LEU A 60 -14.66 11.86 -9.71
N PRO A 61 -15.48 11.49 -8.70
CA PRO A 61 -16.94 11.51 -8.83
C PRO A 61 -17.51 12.88 -9.20
N ASP A 62 -16.89 13.95 -8.74
CA ASP A 62 -17.24 15.34 -9.05
C ASP A 62 -16.82 15.79 -10.47
N GLY A 63 -16.17 14.90 -11.24
CA GLY A 63 -15.68 15.16 -12.59
C GLY A 63 -14.29 15.82 -12.63
N SER A 64 -13.68 16.11 -11.48
CA SER A 64 -12.31 16.62 -11.43
C SER A 64 -11.27 15.53 -11.72
N LEU A 65 -10.07 15.96 -12.10
CA LEU A 65 -8.94 15.07 -12.36
C LEU A 65 -7.98 15.09 -11.17
N CYS A 66 -7.56 13.91 -10.72
CA CYS A 66 -6.53 13.75 -9.70
C CYS A 66 -5.37 12.89 -10.23
N ALA A 67 -4.14 13.32 -9.95
CA ALA A 67 -2.93 12.60 -10.32
C ALA A 67 -1.98 12.46 -9.13
N SER A 68 -1.29 11.33 -9.02
CA SER A 68 -0.23 11.16 -8.02
C SER A 68 1.02 11.98 -8.39
N ARG A 69 1.72 12.49 -7.37
CA ARG A 69 3.01 13.18 -7.56
C ARG A 69 4.15 12.17 -7.63
N SER A 70 4.61 11.85 -8.84
CA SER A 70 5.73 10.93 -9.13
C SER A 70 5.48 9.45 -8.81
N THR A 71 4.87 9.13 -7.68
CA THR A 71 4.56 7.76 -7.23
C THR A 71 3.14 7.72 -6.70
N TYR A 72 2.39 6.72 -7.14
CA TYR A 72 1.09 6.34 -6.63
C TYR A 72 1.26 5.45 -5.40
N TYR A 73 0.57 5.81 -4.33
CA TYR A 73 0.52 5.12 -3.05
C TYR A 73 -0.91 4.67 -2.81
N SER A 74 -1.06 3.42 -2.40
CA SER A 74 -2.35 2.85 -2.01
C SER A 74 -2.22 2.24 -0.63
N VAL A 75 -2.96 2.75 0.34
CA VAL A 75 -2.98 2.24 1.71
C VAL A 75 -4.31 1.56 1.99
N TYR A 76 -4.24 0.34 2.49
CA TYR A 76 -5.38 -0.47 2.88
C TYR A 76 -5.33 -0.65 4.40
N LEU A 77 -6.20 0.04 5.12
CA LEU A 77 -6.31 -0.03 6.57
C LEU A 77 -7.41 -1.02 6.95
N PHE A 78 -7.05 -1.98 7.79
CA PHE A 78 -7.94 -3.00 8.33
C PHE A 78 -8.07 -2.83 9.83
N TRP A 79 -9.28 -2.83 10.38
CA TRP A 79 -9.50 -2.84 11.83
C TRP A 79 -10.59 -3.79 12.22
N LYS A 80 -10.46 -4.33 13.44
CA LYS A 80 -11.41 -5.28 14.01
C LYS A 80 -12.72 -4.57 14.36
N GLU A 81 -13.84 -5.06 13.82
CA GLU A 81 -15.19 -4.69 14.30
C GLU A 81 -15.66 -5.71 15.34
N ASP A 82 -15.39 -7.01 15.10
CA ASP A 82 -15.63 -8.11 16.03
C ASP A 82 -14.66 -9.30 15.73
N ASP A 83 -14.87 -10.46 16.36
CA ASP A 83 -14.03 -11.65 16.19
C ASP A 83 -14.18 -12.36 14.83
N GLU A 84 -15.07 -11.94 13.96
CA GLU A 84 -15.24 -12.53 12.61
C GLU A 84 -15.18 -11.48 11.50
N VAL A 85 -15.24 -10.20 11.84
CA VAL A 85 -15.37 -9.09 10.88
C VAL A 85 -14.22 -8.10 11.03
N LEU A 86 -13.56 -7.84 9.90
CA LEU A 86 -12.72 -6.65 9.72
C LEU A 86 -13.50 -5.61 8.93
N LYS A 87 -13.27 -4.35 9.27
CA LYS A 87 -13.48 -3.24 8.35
C LYS A 87 -12.21 -3.03 7.55
N LEU A 88 -12.38 -2.68 6.29
CA LEU A 88 -11.31 -2.31 5.37
C LEU A 88 -11.63 -0.94 4.78
N GLN A 89 -10.68 -0.01 4.81
CA GLN A 89 -10.75 1.26 4.12
C GLN A 89 -9.50 1.45 3.25
N LYS A 90 -9.71 1.86 1.99
CA LYS A 90 -8.64 2.21 1.07
C LYS A 90 -8.41 3.72 1.12
N PHE A 91 -7.15 4.13 1.01
CA PHE A 91 -6.70 5.49 0.84
C PHE A 91 -5.70 5.51 -0.32
N ASP A 92 -5.74 6.55 -1.13
CA ASP A 92 -4.71 6.78 -2.14
C ASP A 92 -4.42 8.27 -2.30
N ASN A 93 -3.56 8.61 -3.25
CA ASN A 93 -3.24 10.01 -3.55
C ASN A 93 -4.47 10.87 -3.87
N CYS A 94 -5.61 10.26 -4.20
CA CYS A 94 -6.83 10.94 -4.59
C CYS A 94 -7.92 10.88 -3.54
N GLY A 95 -7.58 10.50 -2.30
CA GLY A 95 -8.47 10.58 -1.15
C GLY A 95 -8.83 9.22 -0.57
N SER A 96 -9.90 9.24 0.22
CA SER A 96 -10.41 8.08 0.95
C SER A 96 -11.49 7.36 0.17
N PHE A 97 -11.63 6.06 0.44
CA PHE A 97 -12.74 5.25 -0.02
C PHE A 97 -13.67 4.92 1.14
N MET A 98 -14.94 4.63 0.83
CA MET A 98 -15.89 4.18 1.83
C MET A 98 -15.43 2.87 2.48
N PRO A 99 -15.57 2.73 3.81
CA PRO A 99 -15.18 1.51 4.50
C PRO A 99 -16.13 0.35 4.18
N LEU A 100 -15.55 -0.82 3.96
CA LEU A 100 -16.27 -2.04 3.62
C LEU A 100 -16.06 -3.14 4.66
N LYS A 101 -17.08 -3.98 4.85
CA LYS A 101 -17.05 -5.11 5.79
C LYS A 101 -16.47 -6.34 5.11
N ILE A 102 -15.51 -6.98 5.76
CA ILE A 102 -14.85 -8.21 5.34
C ILE A 102 -15.07 -9.27 6.40
N VAL A 103 -15.67 -10.40 6.00
CA VAL A 103 -15.72 -11.59 6.85
C VAL A 103 -14.36 -12.28 6.77
N ARG A 104 -13.74 -12.49 7.93
CA ARG A 104 -12.41 -13.10 8.03
C ARG A 104 -12.50 -14.59 7.69
N ASN A 105 -11.70 -15.02 6.71
CA ASN A 105 -11.54 -16.46 6.47
C ASN A 105 -10.65 -17.08 7.57
N LYS A 106 -10.71 -18.41 7.74
CA LYS A 106 -9.95 -19.13 8.77
C LYS A 106 -8.42 -18.94 8.65
N THR A 107 -7.92 -18.81 7.42
CA THR A 107 -6.49 -18.63 7.14
C THR A 107 -6.00 -17.26 7.63
N LEU A 108 -6.74 -16.20 7.31
CA LEU A 108 -6.46 -14.83 7.73
C LEU A 108 -6.47 -14.70 9.25
N ILE A 109 -7.49 -15.27 9.92
CA ILE A 109 -7.56 -15.30 11.40
C ILE A 109 -6.31 -15.98 11.97
N LYS A 110 -5.96 -17.16 11.45
CA LYS A 110 -4.80 -17.91 11.90
C LYS A 110 -3.51 -17.12 11.75
N LEU A 111 -3.30 -16.48 10.60
CA LEU A 111 -2.08 -15.72 10.32
C LEU A 111 -1.96 -14.47 11.19
N LEU A 112 -3.06 -13.73 11.41
CA LEU A 112 -3.06 -12.55 12.29
C LEU A 112 -2.80 -12.90 13.76
N ASN A 113 -3.21 -14.10 14.20
CA ASN A 113 -2.93 -14.60 15.55
C ASN A 113 -1.46 -15.04 15.75
N GLU A 114 -0.68 -15.17 14.68
CA GLU A 114 0.75 -15.52 14.75
C GLU A 114 1.64 -14.25 14.91
N GLU A 115 1.24 -13.32 15.80
CA GLU A 115 1.90 -12.02 16.02
C GLU A 115 3.42 -12.14 16.15
N GLN A 116 3.90 -13.09 16.96
CA GLN A 116 5.33 -13.25 17.20
C GLN A 116 6.10 -13.62 15.92
N ALA A 117 5.50 -14.41 15.03
CA ALA A 117 6.09 -14.71 13.73
C ALA A 117 6.09 -13.45 12.86
N LEU A 118 4.95 -12.76 12.77
CA LEU A 118 4.82 -11.51 12.00
C LEU A 118 5.83 -10.44 12.46
N LYS A 119 6.13 -10.38 13.75
CA LYS A 119 7.08 -9.43 14.35
C LYS A 119 8.54 -9.83 14.15
N SER A 120 8.88 -11.11 14.22
CA SER A 120 10.28 -11.57 14.20
C SER A 120 10.81 -11.93 12.81
N GLU A 121 9.95 -12.40 11.91
CA GLU A 121 10.33 -12.77 10.55
C GLU A 121 10.86 -11.57 9.77
N THR A 122 11.84 -11.81 8.91
CA THR A 122 12.46 -10.78 8.08
C THR A 122 12.63 -11.32 6.68
N VAL A 123 12.16 -10.55 5.70
CA VAL A 123 12.38 -10.86 4.28
C VAL A 123 13.84 -10.55 3.95
N LYS A 124 14.56 -11.56 3.43
CA LYS A 124 15.93 -11.38 2.96
C LYS A 124 15.91 -10.73 1.58
N LYS A 125 16.88 -9.85 1.32
CA LYS A 125 17.02 -9.23 -0.01
C LYS A 125 17.28 -10.28 -1.09
N TYR A 126 16.93 -9.97 -2.33
CA TYR A 126 17.31 -10.75 -3.49
C TYR A 126 18.82 -10.99 -3.49
N GLU A 127 19.19 -12.26 -3.66
CA GLU A 127 20.58 -12.68 -3.82
C GLU A 127 20.62 -13.72 -4.94
N GLY A 128 21.26 -13.37 -6.05
CA GLY A 128 21.40 -14.28 -7.18
C GLY A 128 22.39 -15.40 -6.85
N GLU A 129 22.12 -16.61 -7.30
CA GLU A 129 23.05 -17.75 -7.14
C GLU A 129 24.42 -17.52 -7.80
N LYS A 130 24.51 -16.55 -8.72
CA LYS A 130 25.73 -16.06 -9.35
C LYS A 130 25.68 -14.54 -9.46
N VAL A 131 26.85 -13.93 -9.50
CA VAL A 131 27.04 -12.51 -9.80
C VAL A 131 27.93 -12.43 -11.04
N ASP A 132 27.50 -11.70 -12.06
CA ASP A 132 28.36 -11.42 -13.21
C ASP A 132 29.22 -10.19 -12.93
N ASP A 133 30.47 -10.25 -13.34
CA ASP A 133 31.38 -9.09 -13.30
C ASP A 133 31.09 -8.08 -14.44
N ASN A 134 30.27 -8.46 -15.41
CA ASN A 134 29.91 -7.63 -16.55
C ASN A 134 28.47 -7.12 -16.44
N ALA A 135 28.25 -5.86 -16.81
CA ALA A 135 26.91 -5.31 -16.94
C ALA A 135 26.11 -6.10 -17.98
N PHE A 136 24.92 -6.57 -17.58
CA PHE A 136 23.96 -7.20 -18.49
C PHE A 136 22.86 -6.21 -18.86
N GLY A 137 22.34 -6.30 -20.09
CA GLY A 137 21.37 -5.36 -20.64
C GLY A 137 20.01 -5.35 -19.93
N ASN A 138 19.20 -4.32 -20.25
CA ASN A 138 17.85 -3.99 -19.74
C ASN A 138 17.17 -5.06 -18.88
N MET A 139 17.34 -4.97 -17.57
CA MET A 139 16.46 -5.64 -16.61
C MET A 139 15.17 -4.82 -16.44
N SER A 140 14.04 -5.50 -16.27
CA SER A 140 12.81 -4.84 -15.85
C SER A 140 13.03 -4.13 -14.52
N VAL A 141 12.63 -2.86 -14.41
CA VAL A 141 12.68 -2.13 -13.15
C VAL A 141 11.63 -2.72 -12.22
N GLN A 142 12.08 -3.42 -11.18
CA GLN A 142 11.22 -4.01 -10.16
C GLN A 142 11.30 -3.13 -8.91
N SER A 143 10.52 -2.05 -8.90
CA SER A 143 10.54 -1.01 -7.87
C SER A 143 9.30 -1.02 -6.96
N CYS A 144 8.60 -2.14 -6.88
CA CYS A 144 7.40 -2.28 -6.06
C CYS A 144 7.74 -2.69 -4.62
N HIS A 145 7.12 -1.97 -3.69
CA HIS A 145 7.33 -2.06 -2.26
C HIS A 145 6.00 -2.28 -1.55
N LYS A 146 6.07 -3.03 -0.45
CA LYS A 146 4.97 -3.19 0.49
C LYS A 146 5.45 -2.84 1.88
N GLU A 147 4.66 -2.03 2.57
CA GLU A 147 4.90 -1.64 3.95
C GLU A 147 3.68 -1.99 4.79
N TYR A 148 3.93 -2.57 5.95
CA TYR A 148 2.92 -2.97 6.91
C TYR A 148 3.18 -2.28 8.24
N LYS A 149 2.10 -1.86 8.87
CA LYS A 149 2.09 -1.53 10.31
C LYS A 149 1.01 -2.36 10.96
N PHE A 150 1.36 -3.01 12.06
CA PHE A 150 0.44 -3.77 12.91
C PHE A 150 0.32 -3.08 14.24
N VAL A 151 -0.91 -3.01 14.77
CA VAL A 151 -1.22 -2.57 16.13
C VAL A 151 -2.10 -3.64 16.77
N PHE A 152 -1.48 -4.40 17.67
CA PHE A 152 -2.15 -5.45 18.45
C PHE A 152 -2.00 -5.13 19.92
N GLU A 153 -3.09 -5.14 20.67
CA GLU A 153 -3.10 -4.86 22.12
C GLU A 153 -2.34 -3.57 22.50
N GLY A 154 -2.44 -2.53 21.66
CA GLY A 154 -1.75 -1.24 21.85
C GLY A 154 -0.25 -1.25 21.55
N LYS A 155 0.33 -2.36 21.08
CA LYS A 155 1.73 -2.45 20.65
C LYS A 155 1.83 -2.36 19.14
N ALA A 156 2.64 -1.43 18.66
CA ALA A 156 2.89 -1.24 17.25
C ALA A 156 4.20 -1.91 16.79
N PHE A 157 4.21 -2.47 15.59
CA PHE A 157 5.43 -2.82 14.86
C PHE A 157 5.22 -2.70 13.36
N GLU A 158 6.34 -2.52 12.64
CA GLU A 158 6.33 -2.28 11.20
C GLU A 158 7.18 -3.31 10.46
N LYS A 159 6.80 -3.59 9.21
CA LYS A 159 7.50 -4.47 8.30
C LYS A 159 7.50 -3.89 6.91
N SER A 160 8.56 -4.12 6.15
CA SER A 160 8.61 -3.74 4.75
C SER A 160 9.41 -4.74 3.94
N PHE A 161 9.06 -4.87 2.67
CA PHE A 161 9.79 -5.69 1.72
C PHE A 161 9.53 -5.22 0.28
N ARG A 162 10.38 -5.66 -0.65
CA ARG A 162 10.18 -5.44 -2.09
C ARG A 162 9.62 -6.71 -2.68
N GLU A 163 8.70 -6.58 -3.63
CA GLU A 163 8.15 -7.74 -4.33
C GLU A 163 9.27 -8.52 -5.04
N PHE A 164 10.26 -7.80 -5.59
CA PHE A 164 11.42 -8.41 -6.25
C PHE A 164 12.18 -9.41 -5.36
N ASP A 165 12.26 -9.14 -4.05
CA ASP A 165 12.97 -9.99 -3.09
C ASP A 165 12.29 -11.38 -2.94
N LEU A 166 11.05 -11.55 -3.43
CA LEU A 166 10.28 -12.80 -3.40
C LEU A 166 10.37 -13.60 -4.70
N THR A 167 10.85 -12.99 -5.79
CA THR A 167 10.78 -13.56 -7.14
C THR A 167 12.06 -14.29 -7.54
N ASN A 168 11.95 -15.07 -8.63
CA ASN A 168 13.08 -15.56 -9.41
C ASN A 168 13.17 -14.84 -10.78
N ASP A 169 12.51 -13.68 -10.92
CA ASP A 169 12.30 -12.97 -12.19
C ASP A 169 13.50 -12.11 -12.59
N SER A 170 14.70 -12.67 -12.41
CA SER A 170 15.98 -12.08 -12.75
C SER A 170 16.82 -13.11 -13.53
N LYS A 171 18.00 -12.70 -14.01
CA LYS A 171 18.90 -13.59 -14.74
C LYS A 171 19.31 -14.82 -13.92
N TYR A 172 19.56 -14.61 -12.64
CA TYR A 172 19.95 -15.67 -11.72
C TYR A 172 18.85 -15.96 -10.72
N ARG A 173 18.70 -17.25 -10.39
CA ARG A 173 17.77 -17.71 -9.37
C ARG A 173 18.08 -17.03 -8.04
N ASN A 174 17.04 -16.57 -7.35
CA ASN A 174 17.14 -15.96 -6.03
C ASN A 174 17.29 -17.05 -4.97
N VAL A 175 18.44 -17.14 -4.31
CA VAL A 175 18.70 -18.16 -3.28
C VAL A 175 17.84 -17.95 -2.03
N ASN A 176 17.29 -16.75 -1.82
CA ASN A 176 16.45 -16.41 -0.69
C ASN A 176 14.95 -16.58 -0.97
N ALA A 177 14.53 -16.86 -2.22
CA ALA A 177 13.12 -16.90 -2.60
C ALA A 177 12.33 -17.95 -1.80
N ASP A 178 12.82 -19.19 -1.69
CA ASP A 178 12.10 -20.26 -0.98
C ASP A 178 11.93 -19.94 0.51
N HIS A 179 12.98 -19.41 1.14
CA HIS A 179 12.93 -18.94 2.52
C HIS A 179 11.88 -17.83 2.68
N ASN A 180 11.95 -16.79 1.86
CA ASN A 180 11.05 -15.64 1.94
C ASN A 180 9.59 -16.05 1.73
N ASN A 181 9.30 -16.87 0.72
CA ASN A 181 7.94 -17.35 0.43
C ASN A 181 7.38 -18.29 1.52
N SER A 182 8.23 -18.84 2.39
CA SER A 182 7.80 -19.68 3.52
C SER A 182 7.30 -18.86 4.73
N LEU A 183 7.67 -17.59 4.82
CA LEU A 183 7.37 -16.70 5.95
C LEU A 183 5.86 -16.47 6.11
N LYS A 184 5.41 -16.31 7.36
CA LYS A 184 4.02 -16.00 7.71
C LYS A 184 3.59 -14.62 7.21
N LEU A 185 4.48 -13.63 7.28
CA LEU A 185 4.23 -12.31 6.70
C LEU A 185 3.88 -12.40 5.20
N ILE A 186 4.60 -13.22 4.44
CA ILE A 186 4.37 -13.37 3.00
C ILE A 186 3.09 -14.16 2.71
N LYS A 187 2.77 -15.17 3.52
CA LYS A 187 1.48 -15.87 3.43
C LYS A 187 0.30 -14.93 3.72
N LEU A 188 0.43 -14.06 4.72
CA LEU A 188 -0.56 -13.03 5.01
C LEU A 188 -0.70 -12.05 3.84
N ASP A 189 0.41 -11.60 3.27
CA ASP A 189 0.37 -10.72 2.10
C ASP A 189 -0.31 -11.36 0.89
N ASN A 190 -0.09 -12.65 0.65
CA ASN A 190 -0.77 -13.36 -0.44
C ASN A 190 -2.30 -13.40 -0.23
N GLU A 191 -2.76 -13.73 0.99
CA GLU A 191 -4.19 -13.72 1.32
C GLU A 191 -4.81 -12.32 1.19
N VAL A 192 -4.13 -11.28 1.69
CA VAL A 192 -4.57 -9.89 1.57
C VAL A 192 -4.56 -9.45 0.10
N SER A 193 -3.55 -9.83 -0.68
CA SER A 193 -3.47 -9.50 -2.11
C SER A 193 -4.60 -10.14 -2.91
N GLU A 194 -4.93 -11.40 -2.63
CA GLU A 194 -6.05 -12.08 -3.28
C GLU A 194 -7.38 -11.43 -2.91
N LEU A 195 -7.60 -11.13 -1.62
CA LEU A 195 -8.77 -10.40 -1.14
C LEU A 195 -8.93 -9.06 -1.88
N LEU A 196 -7.89 -8.23 -1.89
CA LEU A 196 -7.93 -6.89 -2.50
C LEU A 196 -8.13 -6.97 -4.00
N LYS A 197 -7.45 -7.88 -4.70
CA LYS A 197 -7.65 -8.12 -6.14
C LYS A 197 -9.09 -8.51 -6.46
N ASN A 198 -9.72 -9.34 -5.63
CA ASN A 198 -11.12 -9.71 -5.80
C ASN A 198 -12.07 -8.53 -5.54
N LEU A 199 -11.78 -7.68 -4.56
CA LEU A 199 -12.58 -6.47 -4.29
C LEU A 199 -12.46 -5.44 -5.42
N GLU A 200 -11.25 -5.22 -5.95
CA GLU A 200 -11.02 -4.31 -7.08
C GLU A 200 -11.71 -4.80 -8.35
N LYS A 201 -11.55 -6.07 -8.71
CA LYS A 201 -12.21 -6.67 -9.89
C LYS A 201 -13.73 -6.56 -9.82
N ASN A 202 -14.29 -6.64 -8.62
CA ASN A 202 -15.74 -6.55 -8.39
C ASN A 202 -16.22 -5.12 -8.13
N GLY A 203 -15.37 -4.11 -8.31
CA GLY A 203 -15.71 -2.70 -8.16
C GLY A 203 -16.23 -2.33 -6.77
N LYS A 204 -15.69 -2.95 -5.70
CA LYS A 204 -16.18 -2.75 -4.33
C LYS A 204 -15.65 -1.50 -3.63
N PHE A 205 -14.63 -0.87 -4.20
CA PHE A 205 -14.07 0.37 -3.67
C PHE A 205 -14.78 1.58 -4.29
N PHE A 206 -15.57 2.27 -3.47
CA PHE A 206 -16.24 3.53 -3.83
C PHE A 206 -15.54 4.67 -3.10
N ARG A 207 -15.17 5.74 -3.82
CA ARG A 207 -14.55 6.93 -3.21
C ARG A 207 -15.57 7.63 -2.31
N GLU A 208 -15.08 8.24 -1.23
CA GLU A 208 -15.88 9.22 -0.48
C GLU A 208 -16.02 10.50 -1.33
N ASP A 209 -17.19 11.13 -1.28
CA ASP A 209 -17.51 12.37 -2.00
C ASP A 209 -16.85 13.60 -1.35
#